data_AF-A0A7W0QU46-F1
#
_entry.id   AF-A0A7W0QU46-F1
#
_cell.length_a   1.000
_cell.length_b   1.000
_cell.length_c   1.000
_cell.angle_alpha   90.00
_cell.angle_beta   90.00
_cell.angle_gamma   90.00
#
_symmetry.space_group_name_H-M   'P 1'
#
loop_
_entity.id
_entity.type
_entity.pdbx_description
1 polymer ?
#
loop_
_entity_poly.entity_id
_entity_poly.type
_entity_poly.pdbx_seq_one_letter_code
_entity_poly.pdbx_strand_id
1 'polypeptide(L)' 'MTDPRAGQPAQPGDLVDVAHLVTRYFTETPNVEDPRQQVAFGTSGHRGSSLLTSFNEAHILATTQAICEYRA' A
#
# COMPACT_ATOMS: atom_id res chain seq x y z
N MET A 1 17.29 19.63 2.13
CA MET A 1 17.37 20.17 3.50
C MET A 1 17.08 19.02 4.43
N THR A 2 17.97 18.76 5.38
CA THR A 2 17.89 17.60 6.28
C THR A 2 16.90 17.89 7.41
N ASP A 3 16.10 16.89 7.79
CA ASP A 3 15.17 17.01 8.91
C ASP A 3 15.93 17.26 10.23
N PRO A 4 15.49 18.19 11.10
CA PRO A 4 16.19 18.51 12.34
C PRO A 4 16.27 17.34 13.33
N ARG A 5 15.44 16.30 13.18
CA ARG A 5 15.44 15.09 14.02
C ARG A 5 16.06 13.88 13.34
N ALA A 6 16.75 14.06 12.20
CA ALA A 6 17.45 12.97 11.52
C ALA A 6 18.43 12.25 12.49
N GLY A 7 18.31 10.92 12.57
CA GLY A 7 19.12 10.08 13.47
C GLY A 7 18.65 10.02 14.92
N GLN A 8 17.58 10.72 15.30
CA GLN A 8 16.98 10.65 16.62
C GLN A 8 15.91 9.53 16.69
N PRO A 9 15.59 9.00 17.89
CA PRO A 9 14.47 8.07 18.06
C PRO A 9 13.14 8.68 17.63
N ALA A 10 12.25 7.84 17.08
CA ALA A 10 10.89 8.23 16.74
C ALA A 10 10.12 8.67 17.99
N GLN A 11 9.31 9.70 17.84
CA GLN A 11 8.38 10.19 18.86
C GLN A 11 7.00 9.55 18.65
N PRO A 12 6.13 9.54 19.67
CA PRO A 12 4.78 8.99 19.53
C PRO A 12 3.97 9.56 18.36
N GLY A 13 4.16 10.84 18.03
CA GLY A 13 3.50 11.50 16.89
C GLY A 13 4.01 11.08 15.50
N ASP A 14 5.15 10.39 15.42
CA ASP A 14 5.68 9.83 14.17
C ASP A 14 5.05 8.46 13.84
N LEU A 15 4.41 7.83 14.83
CA LEU A 15 3.91 6.47 14.71
C LEU A 15 2.55 6.45 14.01
N VAL A 16 2.37 5.46 13.14
CA VAL A 16 1.09 5.21 12.49
C VAL A 16 0.13 4.44 13.40
N ASP A 17 -1.17 4.65 13.20
CA ASP A 17 -2.20 3.76 13.75
C ASP A 17 -2.28 2.47 12.94
N VAL A 18 -1.72 1.40 13.49
CA VAL A 18 -1.66 0.08 12.83
C VAL A 18 -3.05 -0.53 12.67
N ALA A 19 -3.94 -0.38 13.67
CA ALA A 19 -5.28 -0.95 13.59
C ALA A 19 -6.09 -0.29 12.48
N HIS A 20 -5.96 1.03 12.32
CA HIS A 20 -6.57 1.78 11.23
C HIS A 20 -6.00 1.35 9.86
N LEU A 21 -4.68 1.20 9.73
CA LEU A 21 -4.03 0.71 8.51
C LEU A 21 -4.56 -0.65 8.07
N VAL A 22 -4.61 -1.62 9.00
CA VAL A 22 -5.10 -2.97 8.74
C VAL A 22 -6.59 -2.95 8.40
N THR A 23 -7.39 -2.17 9.12
CA THR A 23 -8.83 -2.06 8.85
C THR A 23 -9.08 -1.56 7.43
N ARG A 24 -8.39 -0.50 6.98
CA ARG A 24 -8.57 0.03 5.63
C ARG A 24 -8.12 -0.94 4.54
N TYR A 25 -7.14 -1.80 4.81
CA TYR A 25 -6.72 -2.82 3.83
C TYR A 25 -7.88 -3.73 3.42
N PHE A 26 -8.75 -4.11 4.36
CA PHE A 26 -9.89 -4.99 4.12
C PHE A 26 -11.20 -4.26 3.77
N THR A 27 -11.39 -3.04 4.28
CA THR A 27 -12.67 -2.34 4.17
C THR A 27 -12.76 -1.42 2.96
N GLU A 28 -11.62 -1.00 2.40
CA GLU A 28 -11.58 -0.09 1.26
C GLU A 28 -11.29 -0.84 -0.04
N THR A 29 -12.03 -0.49 -1.10
CA THR A 29 -11.84 -1.04 -2.44
C THR A 29 -11.29 0.05 -3.37
N PRO A 30 -10.23 -0.23 -4.16
CA PRO A 30 -9.68 0.74 -5.09
C PRO A 30 -10.70 1.16 -6.16
N ASN A 31 -10.73 2.46 -6.43
CA ASN A 31 -11.43 3.00 -7.59
C ASN A 31 -10.55 2.82 -8.84
N VAL A 32 -10.96 1.92 -9.73
CA VAL A 32 -10.22 1.60 -10.97
C VAL A 32 -10.14 2.77 -11.96
N GLU A 33 -11.01 3.77 -11.84
CA GLU A 33 -10.95 4.99 -12.66
C GLU A 33 -9.91 6.00 -12.15
N ASP A 34 -9.37 5.82 -10.93
CA ASP A 34 -8.26 6.63 -10.42
C ASP A 34 -6.92 5.90 -10.65
N PRO A 35 -6.05 6.37 -11.56
CA PRO A 35 -4.77 5.73 -11.85
C PRO A 35 -3.86 5.57 -10.63
N ARG A 36 -4.05 6.37 -9.57
CA ARG A 36 -3.26 6.28 -8.33
C ARG A 36 -3.65 5.09 -7.45
N GLN A 37 -4.82 4.51 -7.69
CA GLN A 37 -5.34 3.34 -6.97
C GLN A 37 -5.26 2.07 -7.83
N GLN A 38 -4.69 2.15 -9.03
CA GLN A 38 -4.47 0.98 -9.87
C GLN A 38 -3.20 0.22 -9.45
N VAL A 39 -3.13 -1.07 -9.79
CA VAL A 39 -1.90 -1.85 -9.66
C VAL A 39 -0.84 -1.32 -10.62
N ALA A 40 0.27 -0.86 -10.07
CA ALA A 40 1.49 -0.52 -10.80
C ALA A 40 2.61 -1.51 -10.42
N PHE A 41 2.79 -2.56 -11.22
CA PHE A 41 3.73 -3.66 -10.92
C PHE A 41 5.03 -3.52 -11.72
N GLY A 42 6.05 -2.91 -11.11
CA GLY A 42 7.34 -2.61 -11.75
C GLY A 42 8.47 -3.60 -11.39
N THR A 43 9.72 -3.16 -11.56
CA THR A 43 10.93 -3.95 -11.21
C THR A 43 10.96 -4.41 -9.76
N SER A 44 10.33 -3.65 -8.85
CA SER A 44 10.20 -3.96 -7.43
C SER A 44 8.76 -4.34 -7.01
N GLY A 45 7.97 -4.84 -7.95
CA GLY A 45 6.55 -5.16 -7.75
C GLY A 45 5.66 -3.93 -7.61
N HIS A 46 4.49 -4.14 -7.00
CA HIS A 46 3.54 -3.09 -6.65
C HIS A 46 3.69 -2.65 -5.20
N ARG A 47 3.62 -1.34 -4.95
CA ARG A 47 3.74 -0.71 -3.64
C ARG A 47 2.67 0.37 -3.48
N GLY A 48 2.21 0.56 -2.26
CA GLY A 48 1.24 1.60 -1.90
C GLY A 48 0.93 1.59 -0.42
N SER A 49 -0.18 2.21 -0.03
CA SER A 49 -0.68 2.21 1.33
C SER A 49 -2.20 2.06 1.33
N SER A 50 -2.74 1.31 2.30
CA SER A 50 -4.18 1.22 2.51
C SER A 50 -4.81 2.57 2.90
N LEU A 51 -4.04 3.51 3.45
CA LEU A 51 -4.51 4.88 3.74
C LEU A 51 -4.78 5.70 2.47
N LEU A 52 -4.19 5.31 1.35
CA LEU A 52 -4.35 5.95 0.05
C LEU A 52 -5.19 5.09 -0.92
N THR A 53 -5.75 3.98 -0.42
CA THR A 53 -6.46 2.98 -1.22
C THR A 53 -5.65 2.48 -2.42
N SER A 54 -4.32 2.40 -2.26
CA SER A 54 -3.38 1.95 -3.30
C SER A 54 -2.63 0.66 -2.92
N PHE A 55 -3.03 0.02 -1.81
CA PHE A 55 -2.51 -1.27 -1.36
C PHE A 55 -3.52 -1.90 -0.39
N ASN A 56 -4.48 -2.62 -0.96
CA ASN A 56 -5.66 -3.18 -0.29
C ASN A 56 -5.90 -4.60 -0.81
N GLU A 57 -6.83 -5.34 -0.19
CA GLU A 57 -7.09 -6.75 -0.49
C GLU A 57 -7.24 -7.03 -2.00
N ALA A 58 -8.04 -6.22 -2.71
CA ALA A 58 -8.25 -6.37 -4.15
C ALA A 58 -6.95 -6.31 -4.97
N HIS A 59 -5.97 -5.48 -4.57
CA HIS A 59 -4.68 -5.37 -5.27
C HIS A 59 -3.88 -6.66 -5.15
N ILE A 60 -3.87 -7.26 -3.96
CA ILE A 60 -3.12 -8.50 -3.68
C ILE A 60 -3.79 -9.68 -4.38
N LEU A 61 -5.10 -9.81 -4.27
CA LEU A 61 -5.86 -10.86 -4.95
C LEU A 61 -5.62 -10.83 -6.47
N ALA A 62 -5.78 -9.66 -7.10
CA ALA A 62 -5.58 -9.51 -8.54
C ALA A 62 -4.12 -9.80 -8.96
N THR A 63 -3.14 -9.30 -8.20
CA THR A 63 -1.71 -9.52 -8.49
C THR A 63 -1.34 -11.00 -8.35
N THR A 64 -1.81 -11.66 -7.29
CA THR A 64 -1.57 -13.09 -7.07
C THR A 64 -2.16 -13.92 -8.20
N GLN A 65 -3.42 -13.65 -8.58
CA GLN A 65 -4.08 -14.36 -9.68
C GLN A 65 -3.31 -14.18 -11.00
N ALA A 66 -2.92 -12.95 -11.35
CA ALA A 66 -2.14 -12.67 -12.55
C ALA A 66 -0.80 -13.42 -12.58
N ILE A 67 -0.11 -13.53 -11.44
CA ILE A 67 1.16 -14.28 -11.33
C ILE A 67 0.92 -15.79 -11.50
N CYS A 68 -0.13 -16.34 -10.90
CA CYS A 68 -0.48 -17.75 -11.04
C CYS A 68 -0.79 -18.09 -12.50
N GLU A 69 -1.61 -17.28 -13.17
CA GLU A 69 -1.96 -17.46 -14.58
C GLU A 69 -0.75 -17.34 -15.50
N TYR A 70 0.11 -16.35 -15.27
CA TYR A 70 1.31 -16.16 -16.09
C TYR A 70 2.32 -17.32 -15.99
N ARG A 71 2.31 -18.07 -14.88
CA ARG A 71 3.24 -19.19 -14.63
C ARG A 71 2.67 -20.57 -14.92
N ALA A 72 1.38 -20.67 -15.27
CA ALA A 72 0.72 -21.93 -15.62
C ALA A 72 1.13 -22.41 -17.01
#